data_AF-A0A6N7STR2-F1
#
_entry.id   AF-A0A6N7STR2-F1
#
_cell.length_a   1.000
_cell.length_b   1.000
_cell.length_c   1.000
_cell.angle_alpha   90.00
_cell.angle_beta   90.00
_cell.angle_gamma   90.00
#
_symmetry.space_group_name_H-M   'P 1'
#
loop_
_entity.id
_entity.type
_entity.pdbx_description
1 polymer ?
#
loop_
_entity_poly.entity_id
_entity_poly.type
_entity_poly.pdbx_seq_one_letter_code
_entity_poly.pdbx_strand_id
1 'polypeptide(L)'
;MQGNNQYYPIVHEHHVFGGTANRPLSEKYGLKVYLCPDHHQFSAEAVHVNAENSLVLKQAAQEAFEQEYTREEFVQIFGRNYL
;
A
#
# COMPACT_ATOMS: atom_id res chain seq x y z
N MET A 1 -6.57 4.03 -37.00
CA MET A 1 -6.33 3.43 -35.68
C MET A 1 -7.70 3.14 -35.08
N GLN A 2 -8.08 1.87 -34.94
CA GLN A 2 -9.35 1.50 -34.30
C GLN A 2 -9.13 1.55 -32.79
N GLY A 3 -9.75 2.54 -32.12
CA GLY A 3 -9.74 2.59 -30.65
C GLY A 3 -10.59 1.45 -30.10
N ASN A 4 -10.08 0.70 -29.13
CA ASN A 4 -10.91 -0.28 -28.43
C ASN A 4 -11.86 0.48 -27.49
N ASN A 5 -13.17 0.20 -27.57
CA ASN A 5 -14.19 0.87 -26.77
C ASN A 5 -14.26 0.28 -25.33
N GLN A 6 -13.10 -0.01 -24.75
CA GLN A 6 -12.94 -0.68 -23.45
C GLN A 6 -12.75 0.36 -22.35
N TYR A 7 -13.49 0.21 -21.25
CA TYR A 7 -13.32 1.04 -20.07
C TYR A 7 -12.19 0.49 -19.20
N TYR A 8 -11.17 1.31 -18.93
CA TYR A 8 -10.10 0.98 -18.01
C TYR A 8 -10.24 1.84 -16.75
N PRO A 9 -10.37 1.25 -15.54
CA PRO A 9 -10.39 2.02 -14.32
C PRO A 9 -9.03 2.72 -14.12
N ILE A 10 -9.07 4.01 -13.79
CA ILE A 10 -7.87 4.75 -13.41
C ILE A 10 -7.52 4.33 -11.99
N VAL A 11 -6.34 3.75 -11.82
CA VAL A 11 -5.80 3.37 -10.52
C VAL A 11 -4.38 3.88 -10.39
N HIS A 12 -3.98 4.18 -9.16
CA HIS A 12 -2.63 4.57 -8.81
C HIS A 12 -1.99 3.48 -7.97
N GLU A 13 -0.73 3.18 -8.26
CA GLU A 13 0.07 2.35 -7.39
C GLU A 13 0.40 3.12 -6.10
N HIS A 14 0.24 2.45 -4.96
CA HIS A 14 0.53 2.97 -3.64
C HIS A 14 1.43 2.01 -2.88
N HIS A 15 2.62 2.47 -2.47
CA HIS A 15 3.48 1.77 -1.51
C HIS A 15 2.92 1.96 -0.10
N VAL A 16 2.43 0.88 0.52
CA VAL A 16 1.82 0.94 1.86
C VAL A 16 2.82 1.48 2.90
N PHE A 17 4.09 1.10 2.78
CA PHE A 17 5.19 1.69 3.54
C PHE A 17 6.00 2.63 2.65
N GLY A 18 5.63 3.91 2.68
CA GLY A 18 6.27 4.97 1.91
C GLY A 18 7.59 5.50 2.49
N GLY A 19 8.21 6.44 1.76
CA GLY A 19 9.50 7.04 2.12
C GLY A 19 10.68 6.40 1.38
N THR A 20 11.84 7.08 1.37
CA THR A 20 13.02 6.67 0.59
C THR A 20 13.52 5.27 0.96
N ALA A 21 13.52 4.93 2.25
CA ALA A 21 13.98 3.63 2.72
C ALA A 21 12.95 2.51 2.50
N ASN A 22 11.66 2.80 2.67
CA ASN A 22 10.63 1.75 2.71
C ASN A 22 9.95 1.50 1.36
N ARG A 23 10.01 2.43 0.39
CA ARG A 23 9.48 2.18 -0.96
C ARG A 23 10.17 0.98 -1.64
N PRO A 24 11.51 0.86 -1.66
CA PRO A 24 12.16 -0.33 -2.21
C PRO A 24 11.83 -1.62 -1.46
N LEU A 25 11.56 -1.55 -0.15
CA LEU A 25 11.14 -2.70 0.65
C LEU A 25 9.70 -3.11 0.30
N SER A 26 8.80 -2.14 0.12
CA SER A 26 7.43 -2.39 -0.33
C SER A 26 7.41 -3.02 -1.73
N GLU A 27 8.33 -2.62 -2.62
CA GLU A 27 8.55 -3.30 -3.90
C GLU A 27 9.02 -4.75 -3.70
N LYS A 28 10.09 -4.95 -2.92
CA LYS A 28 10.71 -6.26 -2.69
C LYS A 28 9.72 -7.28 -2.12
N TYR A 29 8.90 -6.88 -1.16
CA TYR A 29 7.99 -7.77 -0.44
C TYR A 29 6.55 -7.71 -0.97
N GLY A 30 6.30 -7.03 -2.11
CA GLY A 30 4.97 -6.96 -2.70
C GLY A 30 3.94 -6.17 -1.88
N LEU A 31 4.37 -5.28 -0.99
CA LEU A 31 3.52 -4.49 -0.10
C LEU A 31 3.02 -3.20 -0.77
N LYS A 32 2.40 -3.40 -1.93
CA LYS A 32 1.81 -2.34 -2.77
C LYS A 32 0.36 -2.68 -3.08
N VAL A 33 -0.44 -1.64 -3.23
CA VAL A 33 -1.85 -1.77 -3.64
C VAL A 33 -2.18 -0.80 -4.76
N TYR A 34 -3.21 -1.11 -5.53
CA TYR A 34 -3.79 -0.20 -6.50
C TYR A 34 -5.03 0.44 -5.90
N LEU A 35 -5.03 1.78 -5.83
CA LEU A 35 -6.14 2.55 -5.28
C LEU A 35 -6.70 3.47 -6.36
N CYS A 36 -8.00 3.75 -6.31
CA CYS A 36 -8.54 4.83 -7.13
C CYS A 36 -7.94 6.18 -6.69
N PRO A 37 -7.96 7.21 -7.55
CA PRO A 37 -7.39 8.52 -7.25
C PRO A 37 -7.90 9.15 -5.94
N ASP A 38 -9.19 8.98 -5.64
CA ASP A 38 -9.81 9.54 -4.44
C ASP A 38 -9.33 8.88 -3.15
N HIS A 39 -9.16 7.55 -3.15
CA HIS A 39 -8.64 6.81 -2.00
C HIS A 39 -7.11 6.84 -1.93
N HIS A 40 -6.41 7.22 -3.00
CA HIS A 40 -4.97 7.45 -2.94
C HIS A 40 -4.64 8.85 -2.42
N GLN A 41 -5.20 9.90 -3.04
CA GLN A 41 -4.68 11.27 -2.91
C GLN A 41 -5.74 12.36 -2.74
N PHE A 42 -6.91 12.25 -3.38
CA PHE A 42 -7.73 13.44 -3.67
C PHE A 42 -8.93 13.68 -2.74
N SER A 43 -9.32 12.70 -1.92
CA SER A 43 -10.47 12.85 -1.01
C SER A 43 -10.06 12.88 0.46
N ALA A 44 -11.01 13.17 1.35
CA ALA A 44 -10.83 13.04 2.80
C ALA A 44 -10.63 11.59 3.26
N GLU A 45 -10.92 10.61 2.40
CA GLU A 45 -10.69 9.18 2.63
C GLU A 45 -9.34 8.71 2.06
N ALA A 46 -8.60 9.61 1.38
CA ALA A 46 -7.31 9.29 0.80
C ALA A 46 -6.33 8.77 1.86
N VAL A 47 -5.57 7.73 1.57
CA VAL A 47 -4.61 7.13 2.53
C VAL A 47 -3.44 8.06 2.88
N HIS A 48 -3.18 9.09 2.06
CA HIS A 48 -2.24 10.17 2.39
C HIS A 48 -2.82 11.26 3.30
N VAL A 49 -4.13 11.23 3.56
CA VAL A 49 -4.88 12.21 4.37
C VAL A 49 -5.50 11.56 5.61
N ASN A 50 -6.17 10.42 5.43
CA ASN A 50 -6.88 9.68 6.46
C ASN A 50 -5.97 8.65 7.13
N ALA A 51 -5.62 8.91 8.40
CA ALA A 51 -4.75 8.04 9.19
C ALA A 51 -5.36 6.67 9.50
N GLU A 52 -6.68 6.57 9.60
CA GLU A 52 -7.39 5.30 9.84
C GLU A 52 -7.28 4.40 8.60
N ASN A 53 -7.59 4.93 7.42
CA ASN A 53 -7.44 4.16 6.17
C ASN A 53 -5.97 3.79 5.92
N SER A 54 -5.02 4.68 6.23
CA SER A 54 -3.59 4.35 6.19
C SER A 54 -3.23 3.21 7.14
N LEU A 55 -3.79 3.20 8.35
CA LEU A 55 -3.54 2.15 9.34
C LEU A 55 -4.12 0.81 8.88
N VAL A 56 -5.34 0.79 8.34
CA VAL A 56 -5.97 -0.42 7.79
C VAL A 56 -5.09 -1.06 6.72
N LEU A 57 -4.54 -0.26 5.79
CA LEU A 57 -3.62 -0.81 4.79
C LEU A 57 -2.32 -1.35 5.40
N LYS A 58 -1.76 -0.68 6.41
CA LYS A 58 -0.54 -1.14 7.08
C LYS A 58 -0.75 -2.44 7.84
N GLN A 59 -1.91 -2.59 8.48
CA GLN A 59 -2.31 -3.83 9.14
C GLN A 59 -2.45 -4.98 8.13
N ALA A 60 -3.22 -4.76 7.06
CA ALA A 60 -3.38 -5.76 6.00
C ALA A 60 -2.04 -6.13 5.32
N ALA A 61 -1.15 -5.15 5.12
CA ALA A 61 0.18 -5.40 4.56
C ALA A 61 1.08 -6.20 5.52
N GLN A 62 1.00 -5.93 6.83
CA GLN A 62 1.73 -6.73 7.82
C GLN A 62 1.17 -8.15 7.90
N GLU A 63 -0.16 -8.32 7.92
CA GLU A 63 -0.79 -9.65 7.89
C GLU A 63 -0.36 -10.44 6.66
N ALA A 64 -0.30 -9.81 5.48
CA ALA A 64 0.18 -10.43 4.25
C ALA A 64 1.66 -10.80 4.33
N PHE A 65 2.51 -9.93 4.89
CA PHE A 65 3.92 -10.24 5.12
C PHE A 65 4.09 -11.43 6.08
N GLU A 66 3.29 -11.48 7.15
CA GLU A 66 3.32 -12.55 8.15
C GLU A 66 2.84 -13.93 7.64
N GLN A 67 2.33 -14.00 6.40
CA GLN A 67 2.03 -15.28 5.74
C GLN A 67 3.30 -16.03 5.29
N GLU A 68 4.38 -15.30 5.03
CA GLU A 68 5.65 -15.85 4.52
C GLU A 68 6.83 -15.64 5.49
N TYR A 69 6.75 -14.62 6.35
CA TYR A 69 7.82 -14.17 7.24
C TYR A 69 7.29 -14.01 8.68
N THR A 70 8.17 -13.81 9.67
CA THR A 70 7.73 -13.61 11.05
C THR A 70 7.46 -12.14 11.39
N ARG A 71 6.70 -11.91 12.47
CA ARG A 71 6.49 -10.57 13.02
C ARG A 71 7.79 -9.90 13.44
N GLU A 72 8.71 -10.66 14.03
CA GLU A 72 10.03 -10.14 14.42
C GLU A 72 10.80 -9.63 13.21
N GLU A 73 10.80 -10.37 12.09
CA GLU A 73 11.40 -9.93 10.83
C GLU A 73 10.73 -8.66 10.31
N PHE A 74 9.39 -8.60 10.37
CA PHE A 74 8.64 -7.41 9.97
C PHE A 74 9.07 -6.17 10.78
N VAL A 75 9.11 -6.28 12.11
CA VAL A 75 9.52 -5.19 12.99
C VAL A 75 10.97 -4.81 12.77
N GLN A 76 11.86 -5.77 12.50
CA GLN A 76 13.26 -5.48 12.16
C GLN A 76 13.39 -4.70 10.85
N ILE A 77 12.57 -5.01 9.84
CA ILE A 77 12.62 -4.39 8.51
C ILE A 77 11.92 -3.03 8.48
N PHE A 78 10.71 -2.94 9.03
CA PHE A 78 9.82 -1.77 8.93
C PHE A 78 9.77 -0.92 10.21
N GLY A 79 10.38 -1.39 11.30
CA GLY A 79 10.61 -0.63 12.53
C GLY A 79 9.42 -0.52 13.49
N ARG A 80 8.23 -1.02 13.13
CA ARG A 80 7.03 -0.91 13.94
C ARG A 80 6.07 -2.06 13.69
N ASN A 81 5.44 -2.57 14.75
CA ASN A 81 4.28 -3.47 14.66
C ASN A 81 3.00 -2.63 14.51
N TYR A 82 2.16 -2.97 13.53
CA TYR A 82 0.86 -2.35 13.26
C TYR A 82 -0.33 -3.23 13.71
N LEU A 83 -0.07 -4.49 14.10
CA LEU A 83 -1.05 -5.45 14.64
C LEU A 83 -1.09 -5.48 16.17
#